data_AF-A0A2V7YIR4-F1
#
_entry.id   AF-A0A2V7YIR4-F1
#
_cell.length_a   1.000
_cell.length_b   1.000
_cell.length_c   1.000
_cell.angle_alpha   90.00
_cell.angle_beta   90.00
_cell.angle_gamma   90.00
#
_symmetry.space_group_name_H-M   'P 1'
#
loop_
_entity.id
_entity.type
_entity.pdbx_description
1 polymer ?
#
loop_
_entity_poly.entity_id
_entity_poly.type
_entity_poly.pdbx_seq_one_letter_code
_entity_poly.pdbx_strand_id
1 'polypeptide(L)' 'MAVTLRVENVPEEVAARLEERARKSRRSLQGELLRILEKAVAEEEQLTPGQVLEKVRSLKLKTPAESAAFIRQDRDAH' A
#
# COMPACT_ATOMS: atom_id res chain seq x y z
N MET A 1 3.96 -4.58 17.69
CA MET A 1 4.30 -3.79 18.89
C MET A 1 3.74 -2.39 18.70
N ALA A 2 3.17 -1.76 19.72
CA ALA A 2 2.63 -0.40 19.63
C ALA A 2 3.69 0.62 20.04
N VAL A 3 3.84 1.69 19.28
CA VAL A 3 4.76 2.81 19.56
C VAL A 3 3.91 4.06 19.74
N THR A 4 4.16 4.82 20.80
CA THR A 4 3.50 6.10 21.05
C THR A 4 4.34 7.24 20.48
N LEU A 5 3.73 8.04 19.60
CA LEU A 5 4.35 9.24 19.03
C LEU A 5 3.72 10.48 19.70
N ARG A 6 4.56 11.46 20.03
CA ARG A 6 4.15 12.77 20.54
C ARG A 6 4.70 13.84 19.61
N VAL A 7 3.85 14.80 19.26
CA VAL A 7 4.24 15.98 18.47
C VAL A 7 4.14 17.20 19.37
N GLU A 8 5.23 17.93 19.50
CA GLU A 8 5.29 19.17 20.29
C GLU A 8 5.19 20.39 19.39
N ASN A 9 4.75 21.52 19.96
CA ASN A 9 4.69 22.81 19.27
C ASN A 9 3.85 22.80 17.97
N VAL A 10 2.70 22.12 18.01
CA VAL A 10 1.77 22.12 16.88
C VAL A 10 1.15 23.53 16.75
N PRO A 11 1.28 24.20 15.59
CA PRO A 11 0.63 25.48 15.39
C PRO A 11 -0.89 25.37 15.55
N GLU A 12 -1.50 26.37 16.18
CA GLU A 12 -2.93 26.33 16.52
C GLU A 12 -3.83 26.17 15.29
N GLU A 13 -3.48 26.83 14.18
CA GLU A 13 -4.19 26.68 12.91
C GLU A 13 -4.14 25.24 12.37
N VAL A 14 -3.02 24.55 12.54
CA VAL A 14 -2.86 23.15 12.13
C VAL A 14 -3.71 22.23 13.01
N ALA A 15 -3.70 22.45 14.33
CA ALA A 15 -4.53 21.70 15.26
C ALA A 15 -6.03 21.86 14.93
N ALA A 16 -6.48 23.09 14.69
CA ALA A 16 -7.86 23.39 14.34
C ALA A 16 -8.30 22.68 13.04
N ARG A 17 -7.45 22.71 12.00
CA ARG A 17 -7.74 22.02 10.73
C ARG A 17 -7.78 20.50 10.88
N LEU A 18 -6.93 19.93 11.74
CA LEU A 18 -6.94 18.49 12.03
C LEU A 18 -8.21 18.08 12.78
N GLU A 19 -8.67 18.87 13.74
CA GLU A 19 -9.95 18.63 14.41
C GLU A 19 -11.14 18.69 13.46
N GLU A 20 -11.21 19.72 12.62
CA GLU A 20 -12.28 19.86 11.64
C GLU A 20 -12.30 18.66 10.68
N ARG A 21 -11.13 18.24 10.21
CA ARG A 21 -10.96 17.07 9.35
C ARG A 21 -11.39 15.77 10.03
N ALA A 22 -11.05 15.59 11.31
CA ALA A 22 -11.46 14.43 12.11
C ALA A 22 -13.00 14.40 12.29
N ARG A 23 -13.62 15.55 12.60
CA ARG A 23 -15.08 15.71 12.70
C ARG A 23 -15.78 15.37 11.38
N LYS A 24 -15.29 15.90 10.25
CA LYS A 24 -15.82 15.59 8.90
C LYS A 24 -15.71 14.10 8.57
N SER A 25 -14.61 13.47 8.99
CA SER A 25 -14.36 12.05 8.76
C SER A 25 -15.07 11.13 9.76
N ARG A 26 -15.78 11.69 10.76
CA ARG A 26 -16.42 10.97 11.89
C ARG A 26 -15.44 10.05 12.63
N ARG A 27 -14.20 10.52 12.82
CA ARG A 27 -13.14 9.79 13.52
C ARG A 27 -12.66 10.59 14.72
N SER A 28 -12.04 9.90 15.67
CA SER A 28 -11.25 10.58 16.70
C SER A 28 -10.05 11.28 16.08
N LEU A 29 -9.52 12.31 16.74
CA LEU A 29 -8.32 13.02 16.30
C LEU A 29 -7.13 12.05 16.15
N GLN A 30 -6.97 11.12 17.09
CA GLN A 30 -5.95 10.08 17.04
C GLN A 30 -6.10 9.17 15.82
N GLY A 31 -7.33 8.76 15.48
CA GLY A 31 -7.59 7.92 14.30
C GLY A 31 -7.33 8.64 12.99
N GLU A 32 -7.63 9.95 12.91
CA GLU A 32 -7.33 10.74 11.72
C GLU A 32 -5.82 10.96 11.56
N LEU A 33 -5.09 11.23 12.66
CA LEU A 33 -3.64 11.33 12.64
C LEU A 33 -2.99 10.03 12.18
N LEU A 34 -3.44 8.89 12.70
CA LEU A 34 -2.96 7.59 12.26
C LEU A 34 -3.15 7.38 10.76
N ARG A 35 -4.33 7.72 10.23
CA ARG A 35 -4.62 7.59 8.79
C ARG A 35 -3.75 8.49 7.92
N ILE A 36 -3.45 9.71 8.39
CA ILE A 36 -2.54 10.63 7.69
C ILE A 36 -1.13 10.03 7.64
N LEU A 37 -0.66 9.48 8.76
CA LEU A 37 0.65 8.83 8.84
C LEU A 37 0.72 7.57 7.95
N GLU A 38 -0.29 6.71 8.02
CA GLU A 38 -0.40 5.51 7.16
C GLU A 38 -0.33 5.89 5.69
N LYS A 39 -1.06 6.94 5.27
CA LYS A 39 -1.04 7.40 3.89
C LYS A 39 0.33 7.97 3.49
N ALA A 40 0.95 8.77 4.36
CA ALA A 40 2.26 9.36 4.09
C ALA A 40 3.35 8.30 3.91
N VAL A 41 3.33 7.24 4.74
CA VAL A 41 4.29 6.13 4.63
C VAL A 41 3.96 5.21 3.45
N ALA A 42 2.68 4.98 3.16
CA ALA A 42 2.27 4.16 2.01
C ALA A 42 2.64 4.79 0.66
N GLU A 43 2.69 6.12 0.57
CA GLU A 43 3.16 6.83 -0.64
C GLU A 43 4.67 6.63 -0.87
N GLU A 44 5.48 6.42 0.18
CA GLU A 44 6.90 6.06 0.07
C GLU A 44 7.10 4.57 -0.30
N GLU A 45 6.15 3.70 0.07
CA GLU A 45 6.21 2.25 -0.16
C GLU A 45 5.70 1.81 -1.55
N GLN A 46 5.56 2.73 -2.51
CA GLN A 46 5.29 2.34 -3.90
C GLN A 46 6.50 1.60 -4.47
N LEU A 47 6.40 0.27 -4.53
CA LEU A 47 7.39 -0.55 -5.21
C LEU A 47 7.48 -0.10 -6.67
N THR A 48 8.68 0.29 -7.08
CA THR A 48 8.98 0.49 -8.50
C THR A 48 8.68 -0.80 -9.28
N PRO A 49 8.39 -0.72 -10.59
CA PRO A 49 8.16 -1.92 -11.42
C PRO A 49 9.28 -2.97 -11.27
N GLY A 50 10.53 -2.53 -11.11
CA GLY A 50 11.68 -3.42 -10.84
C GLY A 50 11.59 -4.12 -9.48
N GLN A 51 11.22 -3.41 -8.41
CA GLN A 51 11.03 -4.01 -7.08
C GLN A 51 9.84 -4.98 -7.03
N VAL A 52 8.77 -4.69 -7.77
CA VAL A 52 7.66 -5.63 -7.95
C VAL A 52 8.15 -6.91 -8.64
N LEU A 53 8.92 -6.78 -9.74
CA LEU A 53 9.47 -7.93 -10.46
C LEU A 53 10.39 -8.78 -9.58
N GLU A 54 11.27 -8.15 -8.79
CA GLU A 54 12.15 -8.86 -7.86
C GLU A 54 11.38 -9.58 -6.75
N LYS A 55 10.33 -8.97 -6.22
CA LYS A 55 9.44 -9.61 -5.24
C LYS A 55 8.68 -10.79 -5.85
N VAL A 56 8.22 -10.68 -7.09
CA VAL A 56 7.56 -11.79 -7.79
C VAL A 56 8.54 -12.94 -8.06
N ARG A 57 9.79 -12.64 -8.42
CA ARG A 57 10.85 -13.63 -8.61
C ARG A 57 11.22 -14.36 -7.31
N SER A 58 11.29 -13.65 -6.18
CA SER A 58 11.64 -14.25 -4.90
C SER A 58 10.59 -15.24 -4.37
N LEU A 59 9.32 -15.06 -4.77
CA LEU A 59 8.23 -16.00 -4.46
C LEU A 59 8.35 -17.35 -5.20
N LYS A 60 9.29 -17.48 -6.15
CA LYS A 60 9.53 -18.71 -6.94
C LYS A 60 8.26 -19.31 -7.53
N LEU A 61 7.32 -18.45 -7.92
CA LEU A 61 6.06 -18.86 -8.53
C LEU A 61 6.37 -19.58 -9.84
N LYS A 62 5.97 -20.85 -9.91
CA LYS A 62 5.98 -21.60 -11.17
C LYS A 62 4.65 -21.33 -11.85
N THR A 63 4.66 -20.53 -12.90
CA THR A 63 3.52 -20.45 -13.80
C THR A 63 3.52 -21.71 -14.66
N PRO A 64 2.46 -22.54 -14.62
CA PRO A 64 2.34 -23.65 -15.54
C PRO A 64 2.36 -23.11 -16.98
N ALA A 65 3.16 -23.73 -17.85
CA ALA A 65 3.19 -23.37 -19.28
C ALA A 65 1.97 -23.95 -20.02
N GLU A 66 0.80 -23.94 -19.39
CA GLU A 66 -0.45 -24.53 -19.91
C GLU A 66 -0.83 -23.90 -21.25
N SER A 67 -0.67 -22.59 -21.40
CA SER A 67 -0.90 -21.91 -22.68
C SER A 67 0.00 -22.45 -23.80
N ALA A 68 1.27 -22.77 -23.51
CA ALA A 68 2.16 -23.35 -24.50
C ALA A 68 1.88 -24.84 -24.76
N ALA A 69 1.28 -25.55 -23.81
CA ALA A 69 0.80 -26.91 -24.01
C ALA A 69 -0.42 -26.93 -24.92
N PHE A 70 -1.40 -26.04 -24.70
CA PHE A 70 -2.58 -25.91 -25.56
C PHE A 70 -2.23 -25.54 -27.00
N ILE A 71 -1.35 -24.55 -27.22
CA ILE A 71 -0.91 -24.18 -28.58
C ILE A 71 -0.23 -25.34 -29.32
N ARG A 72 0.58 -26.15 -28.60
CA ARG A 72 1.23 -27.32 -29.21
C ARG A 72 0.23 -28.43 -29.54
N GLN A 73 -0.74 -28.65 -28.66
CA GLN A 73 -1.80 -29.63 -28.89
C GLN A 73 -2.64 -29.27 -30.12
N ASP A 74 -3.02 -28.00 -30.28
CA ASP A 74 -3.78 -27.54 -31.44
C ASP A 74 -2.94 -27.60 -32.73
N ARG A 75 -1.64 -27.32 -32.66
CA ARG A 75 -0.73 -27.42 -33.81
C ARG A 75 -0.52 -28.86 -34.26
N ASP A 76 -0.29 -29.77 -33.32
CA ASP A 76 0.09 -31.16 -33.62
C ASP A 76 -1.14 -32.04 -33.93
N ALA A 77 -2.36 -31.51 -33.76
CA ALA A 77 -3.64 -32.15 -34.12
C ALA A 77 -4.10 -31.86 -35.56
N HIS A 78 -3.36 -31.07 -36.33
CA HIS A 78 -3.58 -30.75 -37.74
C HIS A 78 -2.45 -31.28 -38.62
#